data_AF-A0A2N9L5K8-F1
#
_entry.id   AF-A0A2N9L5K8-F1
#
_cell.length_a   1.000
_cell.length_b   1.000
_cell.length_c   1.000
_cell.angle_alpha   90.00
_cell.angle_beta   90.00
_cell.angle_gamma   90.00
#
_symmetry.space_group_name_H-M   'P 1'
#
loop_
_entity.id
_entity.type
_entity.pdbx_description
1 polymer ?
#
loop_
_entity_poly.entity_id
_entity_poly.type
_entity_poly.pdbx_seq_one_letter_code
_entity_poly.pdbx_strand_id
1 'polypeptide(L)'
;MPGAREAGVVYFIDRALQTFAADAKPAYQQGLADLNRMAGEMFPGIERFSAATPTQQEKLFARFEEESQTGQGTNRRRFSASGVNFAEAIWFHTLAGFLVDPEGGGNRDYAGWKVIGRDPAHSFSPPFGFYDKDYPGWQPASPETETK
;
A
#
# COMPACT_ATOMS: atom_id res chain seq x y z
N MET A 1 -18.51 -1.37 -1.84
CA MET A 1 -17.28 -1.53 -1.02
C MET A 1 -16.36 -0.36 -1.32
N PRO A 2 -15.82 0.34 -0.32
CA PRO A 2 -14.86 1.43 -0.56
C PRO A 2 -13.56 0.88 -1.17
N GLY A 3 -13.04 1.54 -2.21
CA GLY A 3 -11.77 1.23 -2.84
C GLY A 3 -10.64 2.14 -2.36
N ALA A 4 -9.51 2.12 -3.07
CA ALA A 4 -8.33 2.92 -2.73
C ALA A 4 -8.63 4.42 -2.66
N ARG A 5 -9.54 4.94 -3.50
CA ARG A 5 -9.93 6.35 -3.49
C ARG A 5 -10.69 6.71 -2.21
N GLU A 6 -11.70 5.94 -1.87
CA GLU A 6 -12.54 6.15 -0.68
C GLU A 6 -11.73 5.98 0.61
N ALA A 7 -10.77 5.05 0.62
CA ALA A 7 -9.83 4.85 1.73
C ALA A 7 -8.78 5.96 1.87
N GLY A 8 -8.72 6.94 0.95
CA GLY A 8 -7.76 8.06 1.04
C GLY A 8 -6.33 7.72 0.63
N VAL A 9 -6.12 6.60 -0.08
CA VAL A 9 -4.78 6.11 -0.47
C VAL A 9 -3.99 7.14 -1.28
N VAL A 10 -4.65 7.93 -2.13
CA VAL A 10 -3.99 8.96 -2.95
C VAL A 10 -3.30 10.02 -2.06
N TYR A 11 -3.97 10.44 -0.97
CA TYR A 11 -3.42 11.41 -0.02
C TYR A 11 -2.27 10.80 0.79
N PHE A 12 -2.40 9.51 1.16
CA PHE A 12 -1.32 8.78 1.79
C PHE A 12 -0.06 8.73 0.90
N ILE A 13 -0.20 8.41 -0.39
CA ILE A 13 0.91 8.36 -1.34
C ILE A 13 1.59 9.73 -1.46
N ASP A 14 0.81 10.81 -1.61
CA ASP A 14 1.36 12.16 -1.70
C ASP A 14 2.19 12.52 -0.45
N ARG A 15 1.63 12.30 0.73
CA ARG A 15 2.33 12.50 2.01
C ARG A 15 3.58 11.63 2.12
N ALA A 16 3.50 10.36 1.73
CA ALA A 16 4.62 9.42 1.78
C ALA A 16 5.78 9.90 0.92
N LEU A 17 5.49 10.30 -0.33
CA LEU A 17 6.50 10.84 -1.26
C LEU A 17 7.08 12.17 -0.75
N GLN A 18 6.34 12.96 0.01
CA GLN A 18 6.86 14.18 0.64
C GLN A 18 7.67 13.91 1.92
N THR A 19 7.57 12.72 2.51
CA THR A 19 8.15 12.41 3.82
C THR A 19 9.01 11.13 3.76
N PHE A 20 8.53 10.02 4.34
CA PHE A 20 9.32 8.81 4.60
C PHE A 20 9.64 7.98 3.35
N ALA A 21 8.98 8.24 2.22
CA ALA A 21 9.21 7.55 0.94
C ALA A 21 9.68 8.52 -0.16
N ALA A 22 10.38 9.60 0.21
CA ALA A 22 10.87 10.60 -0.74
C ALA A 22 11.77 10.01 -1.84
N ASP A 23 12.53 8.96 -1.54
CA ASP A 23 13.40 8.27 -2.50
C ASP A 23 12.64 7.59 -3.65
N ALA A 24 11.33 7.35 -3.49
CA ALA A 24 10.49 6.81 -4.54
C ALA A 24 9.99 7.87 -5.54
N LYS A 25 10.13 9.17 -5.27
CA LYS A 25 9.68 10.25 -6.17
C LYS A 25 10.19 10.12 -7.61
N PRO A 26 11.49 9.84 -7.86
CA PRO A 26 11.98 9.70 -9.23
C PRO A 26 11.30 8.55 -9.98
N ALA A 27 11.01 7.44 -9.29
CA ALA A 27 10.29 6.31 -9.89
C ALA A 27 8.87 6.69 -10.29
N TYR A 28 8.15 7.47 -9.47
CA TYR A 28 6.82 7.99 -9.82
C TYR A 28 6.86 8.94 -11.02
N GLN A 29 7.82 9.86 -11.06
CA GLN A 29 7.96 10.80 -12.18
C GLN A 29 8.24 10.07 -13.49
N GLN A 30 9.21 9.15 -13.48
CA GLN A 30 9.57 8.36 -14.65
C GLN A 30 8.42 7.46 -15.11
N GLY A 31 7.82 6.71 -14.18
CA GLY A 31 6.73 5.78 -14.51
C GLY A 31 5.48 6.47 -15.05
N LEU A 32 5.12 7.66 -14.52
CA LEU A 32 4.02 8.46 -15.07
C LEU A 32 4.33 8.99 -16.47
N ALA A 33 5.58 9.38 -16.73
CA ALA A 33 6.01 9.81 -18.06
C ALA A 33 5.94 8.66 -19.06
N ASP A 34 6.43 7.48 -18.68
CA ASP A 34 6.37 6.27 -19.51
C ASP A 34 4.93 5.83 -19.79
N LEU A 35 4.05 5.88 -18.80
CA LEU A 35 2.65 5.52 -18.98
C LEU A 35 1.91 6.48 -19.92
N ASN A 36 2.20 7.79 -19.85
CA ASN A 36 1.64 8.79 -20.75
C ASN A 36 2.18 8.64 -22.18
N ARG A 37 3.48 8.34 -22.33
CA ARG A 37 4.09 8.04 -23.63
C ARG A 37 3.43 6.81 -24.25
N MET A 38 3.29 5.73 -23.50
CA MET A 38 2.62 4.51 -23.93
C MET A 38 1.15 4.76 -24.32
N ALA A 39 0.46 5.65 -23.60
CA ALA A 39 -0.90 6.05 -23.95
C ALA A 39 -0.99 6.64 -25.36
N GLY A 40 -0.07 7.54 -25.72
CA GLY A 40 -0.01 8.13 -27.06
C GLY A 40 0.41 7.13 -28.14
N GLU A 41 1.29 6.18 -27.81
CA GLU A 41 1.74 5.13 -28.73
C GLU A 41 0.63 4.11 -29.03
N MET A 42 -0.12 3.65 -28.01
CA MET A 42 -1.17 2.65 -28.16
C MET A 42 -2.50 3.24 -28.68
N PHE A 43 -2.79 4.49 -28.33
CA PHE A 43 -4.06 5.15 -28.62
C PHE A 43 -3.81 6.58 -29.12
N PRO A 44 -3.63 6.78 -30.45
CA PRO A 44 -3.41 8.10 -31.03
C PRO A 44 -4.48 9.11 -30.59
N GLY A 45 -4.03 10.27 -30.11
CA GLY A 45 -4.90 11.32 -29.56
C GLY A 45 -5.11 11.26 -28.04
N ILE A 46 -4.56 10.25 -27.35
CA ILE A 46 -4.57 10.16 -25.89
C ILE A 46 -3.18 10.54 -25.34
N GLU A 47 -3.06 11.75 -24.80
CA GLU A 47 -1.78 12.25 -24.26
C GLU A 47 -1.52 11.85 -22.81
N ARG A 48 -2.58 11.44 -22.08
CA ARG A 48 -2.50 11.08 -20.66
C ARG A 48 -3.26 9.81 -20.39
N PHE A 49 -2.72 8.94 -19.54
CA PHE A 49 -3.40 7.73 -19.07
C PHE A 49 -4.80 8.04 -18.48
N SER A 50 -4.91 9.14 -17.72
CA SER A 50 -6.17 9.55 -17.10
C SER A 50 -7.26 9.98 -18.09
N ALA A 51 -6.89 10.34 -19.32
CA ALA A 51 -7.83 10.69 -20.39
C ALA A 51 -8.33 9.47 -21.17
N ALA A 52 -7.70 8.31 -21.00
CA ALA A 52 -8.10 7.07 -21.64
C ALA A 52 -9.41 6.52 -21.04
N THR A 53 -10.19 5.80 -21.84
CA THR A 53 -11.36 5.05 -21.34
C THR A 53 -10.92 3.93 -20.40
N PRO A 54 -11.80 3.41 -19.52
CA PRO A 54 -11.43 2.32 -18.59
C PRO A 54 -10.80 1.10 -19.28
N THR A 55 -11.37 0.67 -20.40
CA THR A 55 -10.83 -0.44 -21.20
C THR A 55 -9.46 -0.13 -21.81
N GLN A 56 -9.19 1.13 -22.15
CA GLN A 56 -7.86 1.54 -22.62
C GLN A 56 -6.85 1.62 -21.47
N GLN A 57 -7.27 2.07 -20.29
CA GLN A 57 -6.45 2.08 -19.07
C GLN A 57 -6.01 0.67 -18.68
N GLU A 58 -6.92 -0.31 -18.73
CA GLU A 58 -6.60 -1.72 -18.49
C GLU A 58 -5.54 -2.25 -19.47
N LYS A 59 -5.69 -1.94 -20.76
CA LYS A 59 -4.71 -2.34 -21.80
C LYS A 59 -3.35 -1.70 -21.60
N LEU A 60 -3.32 -0.41 -21.25
CA LEU A 60 -2.08 0.31 -20.93
C LEU A 60 -1.39 -0.30 -19.72
N PHE A 61 -2.16 -0.61 -18.67
CA PHE A 61 -1.62 -1.18 -17.46
C PHE A 61 -1.06 -2.60 -17.69
N ALA A 62 -1.78 -3.45 -18.42
CA ALA A 62 -1.30 -4.80 -18.77
C ALA A 62 0.02 -4.74 -19.57
N ARG A 63 0.11 -3.83 -20.54
CA ARG A 63 1.34 -3.62 -21.32
C ARG A 63 2.49 -3.11 -20.45
N PHE A 64 2.21 -2.18 -19.55
CA PHE A 64 3.18 -1.63 -18.61
C PHE A 64 3.71 -2.70 -17.66
N GLU A 65 2.86 -3.60 -17.16
CA GLU A 65 3.26 -4.73 -16.33
C GLU A 65 4.17 -5.70 -17.09
N GLU A 66 3.85 -6.05 -18.35
CA GLU A 66 4.71 -6.89 -19.18
C GLU A 66 6.11 -6.28 -19.36
N GLU A 67 6.18 -4.99 -19.68
CA GLU A 67 7.47 -4.29 -19.84
C GLU A 67 8.26 -4.22 -18.53
N SER A 68 7.58 -4.06 -17.40
CA SER A 68 8.22 -4.05 -16.08
C SER A 68 8.76 -5.43 -15.66
N GLN A 69 8.11 -6.52 -16.07
CA GLN A 69 8.50 -7.90 -15.73
C GLN A 69 9.65 -8.42 -16.59
N THR A 70 9.73 -8.00 -17.86
CA THR A 70 10.82 -8.44 -18.76
C THR A 70 12.20 -7.91 -18.35
N GLY A 71 12.26 -6.83 -17.57
CA GLY A 71 13.51 -6.22 -17.08
C GLY A 71 14.04 -6.75 -15.75
N GLN A 72 13.26 -7.55 -14.99
CA GLN A 72 13.66 -8.04 -13.66
C GLN A 72 13.77 -9.57 -13.62
N GLY A 73 15.00 -10.06 -13.41
CA GLY A 73 15.26 -11.47 -13.13
C GLY A 73 14.41 -12.00 -11.97
N THR A 74 14.22 -13.32 -11.94
CA THR A 74 13.27 -14.14 -11.17
C THR A 74 13.22 -13.98 -9.64
N ASN A 75 13.82 -12.95 -9.07
CA ASN A 75 13.89 -12.72 -7.64
C ASN A 75 12.94 -11.60 -7.20
N ARG A 76 11.64 -11.91 -7.09
CA ARG A 76 10.59 -11.08 -6.46
C ARG A 76 10.82 -10.83 -4.95
N ARG A 77 12.03 -11.05 -4.44
CA ARG A 77 12.40 -10.84 -3.05
C ARG A 77 13.48 -9.77 -3.00
N ARG A 78 13.02 -8.53 -2.78
CA ARG A 78 13.64 -7.42 -2.03
C ARG A 78 13.33 -6.12 -2.75
N PHE A 79 12.91 -5.11 -1.99
CA PHE A 79 13.22 -3.72 -2.31
C PHE A 79 14.70 -3.67 -2.69
N SER A 80 14.98 -3.58 -3.98
CA SER A 80 16.36 -3.66 -4.47
C SER A 80 17.12 -2.42 -4.02
N ALA A 81 18.39 -2.60 -3.66
CA ALA A 81 19.33 -1.50 -3.45
C ALA A 81 19.52 -0.63 -4.71
N SER A 82 19.06 -1.10 -5.87
CA SER A 82 19.09 -0.39 -7.17
C SER A 82 17.81 0.41 -7.48
N GLY A 83 17.06 0.82 -6.45
CA GLY A 83 15.86 1.64 -6.59
C GLY A 83 14.59 0.82 -6.79
N VAL A 84 13.46 1.34 -6.29
CA VAL A 84 12.13 0.76 -6.46
C VAL A 84 11.62 1.12 -7.85
N ASN A 85 11.15 0.15 -8.65
CA ASN A 85 10.49 0.48 -9.91
C ASN A 85 9.08 1.05 -9.67
N PHE A 86 8.52 1.76 -10.64
CA PHE A 86 7.23 2.44 -10.48
C PHE A 86 6.08 1.49 -10.12
N ALA A 87 5.99 0.32 -10.77
CA ALA A 87 4.91 -0.66 -10.56
C ALA A 87 4.92 -1.19 -9.12
N GLU A 88 6.10 -1.55 -8.60
CA GLU A 88 6.26 -1.99 -7.22
C GLU A 88 5.95 -0.87 -6.23
N ALA A 89 6.43 0.35 -6.50
CA ALA A 89 6.21 1.48 -5.62
C ALA A 89 4.72 1.86 -5.51
N ILE A 90 3.98 1.85 -6.63
CA ILE A 90 2.54 2.16 -6.62
C ILE A 90 1.73 1.04 -5.99
N TRP A 91 2.05 -0.23 -6.26
CA TRP A 91 1.38 -1.37 -5.63
C TRP A 91 1.59 -1.38 -4.11
N PHE A 92 2.85 -1.27 -3.67
CA PHE A 92 3.19 -1.28 -2.26
C PHE A 92 2.57 -0.09 -1.52
N HIS A 93 2.71 1.14 -2.02
CA HIS A 93 2.11 2.28 -1.34
C HIS A 93 0.59 2.26 -1.37
N THR A 94 -0.03 1.63 -2.39
CA THR A 94 -1.49 1.42 -2.40
C THR A 94 -1.91 0.49 -1.27
N LEU A 95 -1.23 -0.65 -1.11
CA LEU A 95 -1.51 -1.59 -0.02
C LEU A 95 -1.22 -0.98 1.35
N ALA A 96 -0.07 -0.31 1.50
CA ALA A 96 0.29 0.38 2.73
C ALA A 96 -0.76 1.42 3.09
N GLY A 97 -1.12 2.31 2.16
CA GLY A 97 -2.16 3.32 2.39
C GLY A 97 -3.55 2.73 2.62
N PHE A 98 -3.87 1.56 2.06
CA PHE A 98 -5.17 0.94 2.24
C PHE A 98 -5.31 0.23 3.60
N LEU A 99 -4.19 -0.24 4.17
CA LEU A 99 -4.17 -1.06 5.40
C LEU A 99 -3.50 -0.38 6.60
N VAL A 100 -2.93 0.82 6.44
CA VAL A 100 -2.36 1.62 7.53
C VAL A 100 -3.43 1.95 8.58
N ASP A 101 -3.03 2.28 9.80
CA ASP A 101 -3.93 2.93 10.74
C ASP A 101 -4.45 4.26 10.15
N PRO A 102 -5.75 4.62 10.30
CA PRO A 102 -6.27 5.88 9.76
C PRO A 102 -5.49 7.13 10.18
N GLU A 103 -4.87 7.15 11.36
CA GLU A 103 -4.01 8.27 11.81
C GLU A 103 -2.79 8.49 10.90
N GLY A 104 -2.36 7.44 10.20
CA GLY A 104 -1.30 7.51 9.18
C GLY A 104 -1.69 8.29 7.92
N GLY A 105 -2.98 8.62 7.74
CA GLY A 105 -3.49 9.39 6.60
C GLY A 105 -3.96 8.53 5.41
N GLY A 106 -4.02 7.21 5.59
CA GLY A 106 -4.68 6.27 4.67
C GLY A 106 -5.86 5.58 5.37
N ASN A 107 -6.37 4.48 4.80
CA ASN A 107 -7.39 3.61 5.39
C ASN A 107 -8.57 4.34 6.06
N ARG A 108 -9.05 5.43 5.45
CA ARG A 108 -10.12 6.27 6.01
C ARG A 108 -11.34 5.42 6.39
N ASP A 109 -11.93 5.75 7.54
CA ASP A 109 -13.08 5.04 8.11
C ASP A 109 -12.82 3.53 8.30
N TYR A 110 -11.55 3.14 8.44
CA TYR A 110 -11.12 1.75 8.54
C TYR A 110 -11.53 0.91 7.34
N ALA A 111 -11.64 1.52 6.14
CA ALA A 111 -12.13 0.90 4.92
C ALA A 111 -11.43 -0.43 4.60
N GLY A 112 -10.10 -0.46 4.60
CA GLY A 112 -9.33 -1.67 4.35
C GLY A 112 -9.42 -2.68 5.48
N TRP A 113 -9.45 -2.24 6.74
CA TRP A 113 -9.62 -3.15 7.88
C TRP A 113 -10.98 -3.87 7.87
N LYS A 114 -12.05 -3.16 7.50
CA LYS A 114 -13.38 -3.74 7.28
C LYS A 114 -13.36 -4.81 6.18
N VAL A 115 -12.60 -4.58 5.09
CA VAL A 115 -12.46 -5.55 4.00
C VAL A 115 -11.78 -6.84 4.47
N ILE A 116 -10.75 -6.75 5.30
CA ILE A 116 -10.01 -7.92 5.81
C ILE A 116 -10.57 -8.50 7.12
N GLY A 117 -11.68 -7.95 7.64
CA GLY A 117 -12.28 -8.40 8.90
C GLY A 117 -11.44 -8.10 10.14
N ARG A 118 -10.59 -7.07 10.11
CA ARG A 118 -9.77 -6.65 11.26
C ARG A 118 -10.58 -5.72 12.17
N ASP A 119 -10.62 -6.06 13.45
CA ASP A 119 -11.16 -5.20 14.51
C ASP A 119 -10.20 -4.02 14.76
N PRO A 120 -10.68 -2.76 14.76
CA PRO A 120 -9.86 -1.59 15.12
C PRO A 120 -9.51 -1.51 16.60
N ALA A 121 -10.06 -2.35 17.47
CA ALA A 121 -9.75 -2.34 18.90
C ALA A 121 -8.24 -2.47 19.16
N HIS A 122 -7.69 -1.50 19.90
CA HIS A 122 -6.30 -1.54 20.39
C HIS A 122 -6.13 -2.44 21.62
N SER A 123 -7.25 -2.87 22.21
CA SER A 123 -7.29 -3.74 23.38
C SER A 123 -8.16 -4.94 23.06
N PHE A 124 -7.54 -6.12 22.99
CA PHE A 124 -8.29 -7.37 23.00
C PHE A 124 -8.39 -7.83 24.45
N SER A 125 -9.60 -8.18 24.88
CA SER A 125 -9.78 -8.78 26.19
C SER A 125 -9.01 -10.10 26.26
N PRO A 126 -8.47 -10.46 27.44
CA PRO A 126 -7.83 -11.74 27.67
C PRO A 126 -8.60 -12.91 27.04
N PRO A 127 -7.89 -13.91 26.51
CA PRO A 127 -6.67 -14.39 27.16
C PRO A 127 -5.47 -14.46 26.22
N PHE A 128 -4.79 -13.34 26.04
CA PHE A 128 -3.34 -13.44 25.83
C PHE A 128 -2.75 -14.07 27.11
N GLY A 129 -2.10 -15.23 26.97
CA GLY A 129 -1.67 -16.06 28.08
C GLY A 129 -2.52 -17.30 28.38
N PHE A 130 -3.65 -17.55 27.68
CA PHE A 130 -4.31 -18.88 27.79
C PHE A 130 -3.37 -20.01 27.35
N TYR A 131 -2.56 -19.75 26.33
CA TYR A 131 -1.57 -20.72 25.83
C TYR A 131 -0.31 -20.79 26.69
N ASP A 132 -0.02 -19.75 27.47
CA ASP A 132 1.15 -19.67 28.37
C ASP A 132 0.80 -20.05 29.82
N LYS A 133 -0.47 -20.41 30.11
CA LYS A 133 -0.95 -20.77 31.46
C LYS A 133 -0.18 -21.94 32.09
N ASP A 134 0.39 -22.81 31.25
CA ASP A 134 1.21 -23.95 31.65
C ASP A 134 2.70 -23.73 31.35
N TYR A 135 3.10 -22.52 30.92
CA TYR A 135 4.51 -22.20 30.69
C TYR A 135 5.23 -22.09 32.04
N PRO A 136 6.29 -22.88 32.28
CA PRO A 136 6.93 -22.98 33.60
C PRO A 136 7.45 -21.65 34.19
N GLY A 137 7.69 -20.65 33.34
CA GLY A 137 8.17 -19.32 33.74
C GLY A 137 7.11 -18.23 33.77
N TRP A 138 5.83 -18.54 33.54
CA TRP A 138 4.78 -17.53 33.54
C TRP A 138 4.48 -17.06 34.97
N GLN A 139 4.45 -15.75 35.17
CA GLN A 139 4.02 -15.11 36.42
C GLN A 139 2.94 -14.08 36.08
N PRO A 140 1.82 -14.02 36.83
CA PRO A 140 0.82 -12.99 36.61
C PRO A 140 1.42 -11.60 36.88
N ALA A 141 1.01 -10.60 36.10
CA ALA A 141 1.31 -9.21 36.42
C ALA A 141 0.75 -8.89 37.82
N SER A 142 1.54 -8.20 38.64
CA SER A 142 1.07 -7.75 39.95
C SER A 142 -0.11 -6.78 39.76
N PRO A 143 -1.17 -6.85 40.58
CA PRO A 143 -2.30 -5.94 40.45
C PRO A 143 -1.80 -4.50 40.62
N GLU A 144 -2.02 -3.67 39.61
CA GLU A 144 -1.77 -2.24 39.70
C GLU A 144 -2.68 -1.69 40.81
N THR A 145 -2.07 -0.99 41.76
CA THR A 145 -2.80 -0.35 42.86
C THR A 145 -3.52 0.86 42.26
N GLU A 146 -4.81 0.72 41.98
CA GLU A 146 -5.68 1.86 41.66
C GLU A 146 -5.59 2.88 42.81
N THR A 147 -4.85 3.95 42.56
CA THR A 147 -4.83 5.10 43.46
C THR A 147 -6.03 5.97 43.08
N LYS A 148 -7.04 5.97 43.96
CA LYS A 148 -8.24 6.78 43.86
C LYS A 148 -7.98 8.24 44.23
#